data_AF-A0A7X7AI12-F1
#
_entry.id   AF-A0A7X7AI12-F1
#
_cell.length_a   1.000
_cell.length_b   1.000
_cell.length_c   1.000
_cell.angle_alpha   90.00
_cell.angle_beta   90.00
_cell.angle_gamma   90.00
#
_symmetry.space_group_name_H-M   'P 1'
#
loop_
_entity.id
_entity.type
_entity.pdbx_description
1 polymer ?
#
loop_
_entity_poly.entity_id
_entity_poly.type
_entity_poly.pdbx_seq_one_letter_code
_entity_poly.pdbx_strand_id
1 'polypeptide(L)'
;MKNKFLDLNENIQKKVCTLPQAVFSTLNPDDETTEQVIERQEKFIGLPEDVKDKLISYETADKIKAIGAHYNLELLQMAPIARVIRSYYFGEVKLDDFASIIEKESKISKEDAENIARYVKDRI
;
A
#
# COMPACT_ATOMS: atom_id res chain seq x y z
N MET A 1 -1.02 -23.25 -6.38
CA MET A 1 -2.41 -22.94 -5.95
C MET A 1 -2.34 -21.61 -5.23
N LYS A 2 -2.97 -20.55 -5.75
CA LYS A 2 -2.98 -19.23 -5.08
C LYS A 2 -4.07 -19.30 -4.01
N ASN A 3 -3.72 -19.18 -2.73
CA ASN A 3 -4.73 -19.08 -1.67
C ASN A 3 -5.46 -17.76 -1.83
N LYS A 4 -6.79 -17.76 -1.68
CA LYS A 4 -7.55 -16.50 -1.70
C LYS A 4 -7.18 -15.66 -0.50
N PHE A 5 -7.31 -14.34 -0.62
CA PHE A 5 -6.97 -13.39 0.43
C PHE A 5 -7.68 -13.71 1.76
N LEU A 6 -8.97 -14.07 1.70
CA LEU A 6 -9.75 -14.39 2.89
C LEU A 6 -9.33 -15.72 3.56
N ASP A 7 -8.65 -16.60 2.84
CA ASP A 7 -8.13 -17.87 3.38
C ASP A 7 -6.76 -17.69 4.07
N LEU A 8 -6.15 -16.51 3.95
CA LEU A 8 -4.89 -16.18 4.62
C LEU A 8 -5.15 -15.95 6.11
N ASN A 9 -4.16 -16.26 6.96
CA ASN A 9 -4.25 -15.86 8.36
C ASN A 9 -4.26 -14.32 8.50
N GLU A 10 -4.86 -13.82 9.57
CA GLU A 10 -5.06 -12.38 9.78
C GLU A 10 -3.76 -11.57 9.77
N ASN A 11 -2.66 -12.14 10.27
CA ASN A 11 -1.35 -11.50 10.28
C ASN A 11 -0.80 -11.31 8.86
N ILE A 12 -0.98 -12.30 7.99
CA ILE A 12 -0.61 -12.21 6.58
C ILE A 12 -1.50 -11.20 5.88
N GLN A 13 -2.83 -11.24 6.10
CA GLN A 13 -3.76 -10.25 5.53
C GLN A 13 -3.34 -8.83 5.88
N LYS A 14 -3.07 -8.55 7.17
CA LYS A 14 -2.54 -7.26 7.63
C LYS A 14 -1.26 -6.88 6.88
N LYS A 15 -0.28 -7.79 6.82
CA LYS A 15 1.01 -7.54 6.16
C LYS A 15 0.83 -7.17 4.69
N VAL A 16 0.03 -7.92 3.93
CA VAL A 16 -0.19 -7.65 2.49
C VAL A 16 -1.15 -6.49 2.22
N CYS A 17 -1.71 -5.86 3.26
CA CYS A 17 -2.47 -4.61 3.14
C CYS A 17 -1.68 -3.38 3.62
N THR A 18 -0.69 -3.55 4.50
CA THR A 18 0.00 -2.40 5.13
C THR A 18 1.47 -2.28 4.78
N LEU A 19 2.12 -3.32 4.25
CA LEU A 19 3.54 -3.28 3.90
C LEU A 19 3.72 -2.88 2.42
N PRO A 20 4.33 -1.73 2.09
CA PRO A 20 4.46 -1.26 0.70
C PRO A 20 5.13 -2.27 -0.24
N GLN A 21 6.17 -2.97 0.22
CA GLN A 21 6.82 -3.99 -0.61
C GLN A 21 5.89 -5.16 -0.95
N ALA A 22 5.03 -5.59 -0.02
CA ALA A 22 4.25 -6.82 -0.14
C ALA A 22 2.80 -6.61 -0.59
N VAL A 23 2.32 -5.37 -0.63
CA VAL A 23 0.94 -5.07 -1.02
C VAL A 23 0.67 -5.50 -2.46
N PHE A 24 -0.49 -6.07 -2.69
CA PHE A 24 -0.93 -6.53 -4.01
C PHE A 24 -1.12 -5.35 -4.98
N SER A 25 -0.87 -5.58 -6.27
CA SER A 25 -0.92 -4.55 -7.33
C SER A 25 -2.31 -4.20 -7.82
N THR A 26 -3.33 -5.02 -7.54
CA THR A 26 -4.71 -4.88 -8.02
C THR A 26 -5.65 -4.30 -6.95
N LEU A 27 -6.87 -3.88 -7.30
CA LEU A 27 -7.85 -3.45 -6.29
C LEU A 27 -8.35 -4.62 -5.43
N ASN A 28 -8.52 -5.78 -6.06
CA ASN A 28 -8.86 -7.03 -5.42
C ASN A 28 -7.62 -7.95 -5.40
N PRO A 29 -7.13 -8.37 -4.22
CA PRO A 29 -5.92 -9.19 -4.10
C PRO A 29 -5.98 -10.53 -4.86
N ASP A 30 -7.18 -11.09 -5.02
CA ASP A 30 -7.36 -12.36 -5.71
C ASP A 30 -7.11 -12.26 -7.22
N ASP A 31 -7.22 -11.04 -7.79
CA ASP A 31 -7.04 -10.77 -9.21
C ASP A 31 -5.57 -10.58 -9.61
N GLU A 32 -4.64 -10.48 -8.64
CA GLU A 32 -3.22 -10.24 -8.95
C GLU A 32 -2.61 -11.45 -9.67
N THR A 33 -1.96 -11.24 -10.81
CA THR A 33 -1.33 -12.34 -11.56
C THR A 33 0.08 -12.63 -11.06
N THR A 34 0.62 -13.80 -11.40
CA THR A 34 2.02 -14.13 -11.11
C THR A 34 2.98 -13.14 -11.77
N GLU A 35 2.68 -12.71 -12.99
CA GLU A 35 3.47 -11.74 -13.75
C GLU A 35 3.52 -10.38 -13.04
N GLN A 36 2.39 -9.92 -12.47
CA GLN A 36 2.36 -8.69 -11.69
C GLN A 36 3.18 -8.79 -10.39
N VAL A 37 3.18 -9.98 -9.75
CA VAL A 37 4.02 -10.25 -8.57
C VAL A 37 5.50 -10.22 -8.94
N ILE A 38 5.87 -10.82 -10.08
CA ILE A 38 7.25 -10.84 -10.58
C ILE A 38 7.70 -9.42 -10.92
N GLU A 39 6.92 -8.67 -11.69
CA GLU A 39 7.23 -7.29 -12.07
C GLU A 39 7.42 -6.39 -10.85
N ARG A 40 6.53 -6.49 -9.86
CA ARG A 40 6.65 -5.78 -8.57
C ARG A 40 7.96 -6.10 -7.87
N GLN A 41 8.35 -7.38 -7.86
CA GLN A 41 9.57 -7.83 -7.20
C GLN A 41 10.84 -7.37 -7.94
N GLU A 42 10.84 -7.41 -9.27
CA GLU A 42 11.94 -6.92 -10.10
C GLU A 42 12.17 -5.43 -9.90
N LYS A 43 11.10 -4.62 -9.91
CA LYS A 43 11.17 -3.18 -9.60
C LYS A 43 11.77 -2.94 -8.22
N PHE A 44 11.30 -3.67 -7.20
CA PHE A 44 11.83 -3.56 -5.84
C PHE A 44 13.32 -3.90 -5.75
N ILE A 45 13.78 -4.97 -6.40
CA ILE A 45 15.20 -5.38 -6.40
C ILE A 45 16.09 -4.29 -7.02
N GLY A 46 15.59 -3.59 -8.05
CA GLY A 46 16.29 -2.50 -8.72
C GLY A 46 16.42 -1.20 -7.93
N LEU A 47 15.77 -1.08 -6.76
CA LEU A 47 15.81 0.15 -5.96
C LEU A 47 17.13 0.30 -5.18
N PRO A 48 17.51 1.54 -4.83
CA PRO A 48 18.50 1.82 -3.80
C PRO A 48 18.14 1.19 -2.44
N GLU A 49 19.15 0.80 -1.67
CA GLU A 49 18.93 0.01 -0.44
C GLU A 49 18.22 0.80 0.66
N ASP A 50 18.48 2.09 0.77
CA ASP A 50 17.77 3.00 1.67
C ASP A 50 16.27 3.09 1.34
N VAL A 51 15.91 3.01 0.06
CA VAL A 51 14.50 2.95 -0.37
C VAL A 51 13.91 1.58 -0.06
N LYS A 52 14.64 0.49 -0.29
CA LYS A 52 14.17 -0.86 0.05
C LYS A 52 13.86 -0.97 1.53
N ASP A 53 14.74 -0.47 2.39
CA ASP A 53 14.58 -0.43 3.85
C ASP A 53 13.28 0.28 4.24
N LYS A 54 12.97 1.42 3.61
CA LYS A 54 11.71 2.14 3.85
C LYS A 54 10.47 1.32 3.47
N LEU A 55 10.51 0.62 2.34
CA LEU A 55 9.38 -0.14 1.80
C LEU A 55 9.13 -1.47 2.53
N ILE A 56 10.15 -2.03 3.20
CA ILE A 56 10.03 -3.25 4.04
C ILE A 56 9.91 -2.93 5.53
N SER A 57 10.04 -1.67 5.94
CA SER A 57 10.00 -1.27 7.34
C SER A 57 8.64 -1.54 7.98
N TYR A 58 8.68 -2.22 9.13
CA TYR A 58 7.52 -2.38 10.00
C TYR A 58 7.00 -1.03 10.52
N GLU A 59 7.86 -0.03 10.65
CA GLU A 59 7.46 1.32 11.07
C GLU A 59 6.50 1.95 10.04
N THR A 60 6.79 1.80 8.74
CA THR A 60 5.90 2.26 7.66
C THR A 60 4.55 1.52 7.73
N ALA A 61 4.59 0.21 7.93
CA ALA A 61 3.38 -0.59 8.07
C ALA A 61 2.54 -0.18 9.29
N ASP A 62 3.17 0.10 10.43
CA ASP A 62 2.49 0.52 11.66
C ASP A 62 1.91 1.94 11.55
N LYS A 63 2.57 2.85 10.83
CA LYS A 63 2.01 4.15 10.46
C LYS A 63 0.73 3.98 9.62
N ILE A 64 0.72 3.07 8.64
CA ILE A 64 -0.49 2.79 7.83
C ILE A 64 -1.61 2.21 8.69
N LYS A 65 -1.30 1.28 9.61
CA LYS A 65 -2.30 0.76 10.57
C LYS A 65 -2.87 1.85 11.47
N ALA A 66 -2.03 2.77 11.95
CA ALA A 66 -2.46 3.89 12.78
C ALA A 66 -3.41 4.84 12.01
N ILE A 67 -3.11 5.10 10.73
CA ILE A 67 -4.03 5.81 9.83
C ILE A 67 -5.36 5.04 9.74
N GLY A 68 -5.30 3.73 9.46
CA GLY A 68 -6.49 2.90 9.37
C GLY A 68 -7.34 2.94 10.64
N ALA A 69 -6.73 2.87 11.81
CA ALA A 69 -7.43 2.98 13.09
C ALA A 69 -8.07 4.37 13.28
N HIS A 70 -7.37 5.44 12.89
CA HIS A 70 -7.87 6.82 13.04
C HIS A 70 -9.10 7.10 12.16
N TYR A 71 -9.09 6.62 10.92
CA TYR A 71 -10.18 6.82 9.95
C TYR A 71 -11.16 5.65 9.87
N ASN A 72 -11.07 4.68 10.78
CA ASN A 72 -11.88 3.46 10.81
C ASN A 72 -11.89 2.71 9.45
N LEU A 73 -10.71 2.53 8.86
CA LEU A 73 -10.53 1.85 7.59
C LEU A 73 -10.40 0.33 7.78
N GLU A 74 -11.11 -0.42 6.94
CA GLU A 74 -10.93 -1.86 6.81
C GLU A 74 -9.59 -2.20 6.12
N LEU A 75 -9.13 -3.46 6.25
CA LEU A 75 -7.84 -3.91 5.69
C LEU A 75 -7.65 -3.55 4.22
N LEU A 76 -8.66 -3.84 3.39
CA LEU A 76 -8.58 -3.56 1.95
C LEU A 76 -8.64 -2.05 1.64
N GLN A 77 -9.21 -1.23 2.53
CA GLN A 77 -9.23 0.23 2.39
C GLN A 77 -7.89 0.86 2.79
N MET A 78 -7.04 0.16 3.54
CA MET A 78 -5.66 0.59 3.83
C MET A 78 -4.68 0.27 2.69
N ALA A 79 -4.95 -0.77 1.89
CA ALA A 79 -4.06 -1.21 0.81
C ALA A 79 -3.68 -0.11 -0.21
N PRO A 80 -4.58 0.80 -0.61
CA PRO A 80 -4.23 1.93 -1.48
C PRO A 80 -3.14 2.84 -0.92
N ILE A 81 -3.08 3.02 0.41
CA ILE A 81 -2.05 3.84 1.06
C ILE A 81 -0.68 3.18 0.89
N ALA A 82 -0.60 1.86 1.13
CA ALA A 82 0.63 1.11 0.92
C ALA A 82 1.05 1.08 -0.56
N ARG A 83 0.07 0.90 -1.47
CA ARG A 83 0.31 0.91 -2.92
C ARG A 83 0.85 2.24 -3.40
N VAL A 84 0.25 3.36 -3.00
CA VAL A 84 0.65 4.68 -3.51
C VAL A 84 2.05 5.08 -3.04
N ILE A 85 2.42 4.70 -1.81
CA ILE A 85 3.79 4.85 -1.29
C ILE A 85 4.76 4.03 -2.16
N ARG A 86 4.46 2.75 -2.44
CA ARG A 86 5.30 1.92 -3.30
C ARG A 86 5.42 2.52 -4.71
N SER A 87 4.30 2.87 -5.33
CA SER A 87 4.25 3.40 -6.70
C SER A 87 4.99 4.74 -6.82
N TYR A 88 5.03 5.56 -5.77
CA TYR A 88 5.91 6.73 -5.72
C TYR A 88 7.39 6.35 -5.81
N TYR A 89 7.83 5.39 -4.99
CA TYR A 89 9.22 4.93 -5.00
C TYR A 89 9.60 4.15 -6.26
N PHE A 90 8.62 3.58 -6.96
CA PHE A 90 8.81 2.98 -8.29
C PHE A 90 8.80 4.02 -9.42
N GLY A 91 8.54 5.30 -9.12
CA GLY A 91 8.47 6.38 -10.12
C GLY A 91 7.19 6.38 -10.97
N GLU A 92 6.15 5.68 -10.53
CA GLU A 92 4.89 5.48 -11.26
C GLU A 92 3.84 6.56 -10.93
N VAL A 93 3.94 7.16 -9.75
CA VAL A 93 2.96 8.11 -9.19
C VAL A 93 3.67 9.31 -8.59
N LYS A 94 3.12 10.52 -8.74
CA LYS A 94 3.62 11.72 -8.07
C LYS A 94 2.92 11.93 -6.74
N LEU A 95 3.58 12.62 -5.81
CA LEU A 95 3.01 12.95 -4.51
C LEU A 95 1.64 13.65 -4.64
N ASP A 96 1.47 14.54 -5.62
CA ASP A 96 0.22 15.30 -5.81
C ASP A 96 -0.97 14.42 -6.18
N ASP A 97 -0.73 13.22 -6.72
CA ASP A 97 -1.78 12.26 -7.08
C ASP A 97 -2.22 11.38 -5.88
N PHE A 98 -1.56 11.48 -4.72
CA PHE A 98 -1.83 10.59 -3.58
C PHE A 98 -3.28 10.66 -3.11
N ALA A 99 -3.81 11.87 -2.94
CA ALA A 99 -5.16 12.06 -2.42
C ALA A 99 -6.21 11.47 -3.37
N SER A 100 -6.09 11.72 -4.67
CA SER A 100 -7.07 11.23 -5.66
C SER A 100 -7.06 9.70 -5.80
N ILE A 101 -5.87 9.07 -5.70
CA ILE A 101 -5.74 7.60 -5.72
C ILE A 101 -6.36 7.00 -4.45
N ILE A 102 -6.01 7.53 -3.27
CA ILE A 102 -6.54 7.04 -1.99
C ILE A 102 -8.06 7.20 -1.93
N GLU A 103 -8.59 8.37 -2.31
CA GLU A 103 -10.04 8.63 -2.36
C GLU A 103 -10.76 7.56 -3.19
N LYS A 104 -10.30 7.39 -4.44
CA LYS A 104 -10.92 6.48 -5.42
C LYS A 104 -10.87 5.02 -4.97
N GLU A 105 -9.71 4.57 -4.49
CA GLU A 105 -9.49 3.16 -4.21
C GLU A 105 -9.96 2.73 -2.82
N SER A 106 -9.78 3.59 -1.81
CA SER A 106 -10.24 3.32 -0.43
C SER A 106 -11.73 3.59 -0.26
N LYS A 107 -12.39 4.28 -1.21
CA LYS A 107 -13.81 4.67 -1.18
C LYS A 107 -14.15 5.49 0.07
N ILE A 108 -13.28 6.44 0.39
CA ILE A 108 -13.43 7.36 1.53
C ILE A 108 -13.75 8.77 1.04
N SER A 109 -14.03 9.69 1.95
CA SER A 109 -14.26 11.09 1.59
C SER A 109 -12.98 11.72 1.03
N LYS A 110 -13.15 12.70 0.14
CA LYS A 110 -12.05 13.51 -0.38
C LYS A 110 -11.25 14.16 0.76
N GLU A 111 -11.94 14.67 1.79
CA GLU A 111 -11.31 15.31 2.95
C GLU A 111 -10.38 14.35 3.71
N ASP A 112 -10.86 13.14 4.00
CA ASP A 112 -10.03 12.11 4.65
C ASP A 112 -8.85 11.71 3.78
N ALA A 113 -9.06 11.53 2.48
CA ALA A 113 -8.00 11.19 1.54
C ALA A 113 -6.92 12.29 1.45
N GLU A 114 -7.31 13.57 1.45
CA GLU A 114 -6.39 14.71 1.49
C GLU A 114 -5.60 14.75 2.81
N ASN A 115 -6.26 14.49 3.94
CA ASN A 115 -5.61 14.46 5.25
C ASN A 115 -4.62 13.29 5.37
N ILE A 116 -4.99 12.11 4.88
CA ILE A 116 -4.10 10.93 4.80
C ILE A 116 -2.91 11.22 3.89
N ALA A 117 -3.16 11.73 2.68
CA ALA A 117 -2.10 12.05 1.73
C ALA A 117 -1.10 13.05 2.32
N ARG A 118 -1.58 14.09 3.01
CA ARG A 118 -0.72 15.06 3.71
C ARG A 118 0.12 14.37 4.79
N TYR A 119 -0.51 13.57 5.66
CA TYR A 119 0.18 12.85 6.72
C TYR A 119 1.31 11.93 6.19
N VAL A 120 1.04 11.23 5.08
CA VAL A 120 2.01 10.36 4.42
C VAL A 120 3.15 11.15 3.80
N LYS A 121 2.86 12.21 3.03
CA LYS A 121 3.88 13.08 2.39
C LYS A 121 4.92 13.61 3.36
N ASP A 122 4.49 14.00 4.56
CA ASP A 122 5.38 14.56 5.59
C ASP A 122 6.33 13.52 6.23
N ARG A 123 6.17 12.23 5.89
CA ARG A 123 6.82 11.10 6.60
C ARG A 123 7.54 10.10 5.68
N ILE A 124 7.52 10.31 4.36
CA ILE A 124 8.19 9.44 3.38
C ILE A 124 9.46 10.07 2.82
#